data_AF-V4QVY7-F1
#
_entry.id   AF-V4QVY7-F1
#
_cell.length_a   1.000
_cell.length_b   1.000
_cell.length_c   1.000
_cell.angle_alpha   90.00
_cell.angle_beta   90.00
_cell.angle_gamma   90.00
#
_symmetry.space_group_name_H-M   'P 1'
#
loop_
_entity.id
_entity.type
_entity.pdbx_description
1 polymer ?
#
loop_
_entity_poly.entity_id
_entity_poly.type
_entity_poly.pdbx_seq_one_letter_code
_entity_poly.pdbx_strand_id
1 'polypeptide(L)' 'MSKLYDCCWVELEGRPRPELVIQKKLKPRLFVIGAHLYDEDCNPLPVNPEAPRVLAIMHPQMRGRSRAG' A
#
# COMPACT_ATOMS: atom_id res chain seq x y z
N MET A 1 12.37 -6.76 -1.04
CA MET A 1 11.24 -6.55 -0.13
C MET A 1 10.47 -5.34 -0.62
N SER A 2 9.15 -5.48 -0.82
CA SER A 2 8.28 -4.40 -1.29
C SER A 2 7.79 -3.61 -0.07
N LYS A 3 8.01 -2.30 -0.05
CA LYS A 3 7.66 -1.42 1.06
C LYS A 3 6.43 -0.58 0.71
N LEU A 4 5.54 -0.32 1.67
CA LEU A 4 4.44 0.63 1.47
C LEU A 4 4.97 2.07 1.37
N TYR A 5 4.37 2.84 0.46
CA TYR A 5 4.63 4.25 0.25
C TYR A 5 3.33 5.03 0.38
N ASP A 6 3.42 6.26 0.83
CA ASP A 6 2.24 7.13 0.84
C ASP A 6 1.71 7.32 -0.59
N CYS A 7 0.39 7.32 -0.73
CA CYS A 7 -0.33 7.51 -2.00
C CYS A 7 -0.06 6.44 -3.09
N CYS A 8 0.42 5.25 -2.77
CA CYS A 8 0.43 4.13 -3.72
C CYS A 8 -0.89 3.33 -3.69
N TRP A 9 -1.15 2.56 -4.74
CA TRP A 9 -2.30 1.66 -4.79
C TRP A 9 -1.85 0.23 -4.51
N VAL A 10 -2.69 -0.58 -3.86
CA VAL A 10 -2.40 -1.98 -3.55
C VAL A 10 -3.57 -2.89 -3.92
N GLU A 11 -3.26 -4.10 -4.35
CA GLU A 11 -4.24 -5.17 -4.49
C GLU A 11 -4.35 -5.93 -3.17
N LEU A 12 -5.58 -6.21 -2.74
CA LEU A 12 -5.88 -6.89 -1.49
C LEU A 12 -6.60 -8.21 -1.77
N GLU A 13 -6.28 -9.24 -0.98
CA GLU A 13 -6.94 -10.53 -1.05
C GLU A 13 -8.45 -10.39 -0.82
N GLY A 14 -9.25 -11.00 -1.71
CA GLY A 14 -10.71 -10.96 -1.64
C GLY A 14 -11.34 -9.59 -1.97
N ARG A 15 -10.56 -8.56 -2.31
CA ARG A 15 -11.07 -7.25 -2.72
C ARG A 15 -11.02 -7.11 -4.25
N PRO A 16 -12.13 -6.75 -4.91
CA PRO A 16 -12.20 -6.70 -6.36
C PRO A 16 -11.53 -5.46 -6.97
N ARG A 17 -11.14 -4.48 -6.16
CA ARG A 17 -10.54 -3.22 -6.62
C ARG A 17 -9.32 -2.88 -5.78
N PRO A 18 -8.28 -2.30 -6.39
CA PRO A 18 -7.15 -1.77 -5.64
C PRO A 18 -7.58 -0.70 -4.65
N GLU A 19 -6.86 -0.62 -3.54
CA GLU A 19 -7.09 0.37 -2.48
C GLU A 19 -5.90 1.31 -2.33
N LEU A 20 -6.19 2.56 -1.98
CA LEU A 20 -5.17 3.60 -1.80
C LEU A 20 -4.52 3.46 -0.42
N VAL A 21 -3.20 3.50 -0.40
CA VAL A 21 -2.38 3.55 0.81
C VAL A 21 -2.26 5.00 1.27
N ILE A 22 -2.58 5.25 2.54
CA ILE A 22 -2.48 6.57 3.17
C ILE A 22 -1.59 6.47 4.40
N GLN A 23 -0.47 7.18 4.43
CA GLN A 23 0.40 7.24 5.59
C GLN A 23 -0.20 8.12 6.70
N LYS A 24 -0.21 7.63 7.95
CA LYS A 24 -0.63 8.47 9.08
C LYS A 24 0.42 9.52 9.39
N LYS A 25 0.06 10.81 9.24
CA LYS A 25 0.94 11.96 9.52
C LYS A 25 1.63 11.92 10.89
N LEU A 26 0.92 11.50 11.94
CA LEU A 26 1.45 11.44 13.31
C LEU A 26 2.24 10.17 13.61
N LYS A 27 2.20 9.15 12.75
CA LYS A 27 2.90 7.88 12.93
C LYS A 27 3.47 7.40 11.58
N PRO A 28 4.68 7.85 11.20
CA PRO A 28 5.22 7.68 9.85
C PRO A 28 5.51 6.24 9.43
N ARG A 29 5.38 5.24 10.32
CA ARG A 29 5.50 3.81 9.96
C ARG A 29 4.17 3.10 9.89
N LEU A 30 3.07 3.83 9.95
CA LEU A 30 1.72 3.29 9.92
C LEU A 30 0.96 3.77 8.70
N PHE A 31 0.42 2.80 7.98
CA PHE A 31 -0.31 3.01 6.74
C PHE A 31 -1.75 2.54 6.92
N VAL A 32 -2.66 3.30 6.33
CA VAL A 32 -4.08 2.98 6.23
C VAL A 32 -4.33 2.47 4.83
N ILE A 33 -4.98 1.31 4.72
CA ILE A 33 -5.49 0.78 3.46
C ILE A 33 -6.94 0.43 3.70
N GLY A 34 -7.84 1.20 3.07
CA GLY A 34 -9.27 1.14 3.37
C GLY A 34 -9.58 1.48 4.81
N ALA A 35 -10.08 0.48 5.55
CA ALA A 35 -10.41 0.59 6.97
C ALA A 35 -9.35 -0.01 7.92
N HIS A 36 -8.26 -0.57 7.37
CA HIS A 36 -7.31 -1.39 8.12
C HIS A 36 -5.94 -0.71 8.24
N LEU A 37 -5.18 -1.09 9.27
CA LEU A 37 -3.84 -0.56 9.54
C LEU A 37 -2.77 -1.59 9.20
N TYR A 38 -1.70 -1.11 8.57
CA TYR A 38 -0.56 -1.91 8.14
C TYR A 38 0.75 -1.26 8.56
N ASP A 39 1.77 -2.09 8.75
CA ASP A 39 3.16 -1.65 8.86
C ASP A 39 3.77 -1.34 7.48
N GLU A 40 5.05 -0.99 7.47
CA GLU A 40 5.76 -0.64 6.24
C GLU A 40 6.03 -1.83 5.32
N ASP A 41 5.95 -3.06 5.83
CA ASP A 41 6.23 -4.31 5.13
C ASP A 41 4.95 -5.00 4.63
N CYS A 42 3.84 -4.25 4.58
CA CYS A 42 2.52 -4.72 4.15
C CYS A 42 1.85 -5.73 5.08
N ASN A 43 2.28 -5.84 6.35
CA ASN A 43 1.62 -6.72 7.31
C ASN A 43 0.50 -5.96 8.03
N PRO A 44 -0.69 -6.56 8.19
CA PRO A 44 -1.72 -6.01 9.04
C PRO A 44 -1.25 -5.93 10.50
N LEU A 45 -1.68 -4.89 11.21
CA LEU A 45 -1.43 -4.84 12.65
C LEU A 45 -2.32 -5.84 13.41
N PRO A 46 -1.93 -6.25 14.64
CA PRO A 46 -2.72 -7.16 15.47
C PRO A 46 -4.12 -6.64 15.85
N VAL A 47 -4.37 -5.34 15.72
CA VAL A 47 -5.65 -4.71 16.09
C VAL A 47 -6.76 -4.93 15.06
N ASN A 48 -6.44 -5.48 13.89
CA ASN A 48 -7.38 -5.68 12.77
C ASN A 48 -7.30 -7.12 12.24
N PRO A 49 -7.88 -8.12 12.95
CA PRO A 49 -7.79 -9.54 12.58
C PRO A 49 -8.43 -9.88 11.23
N GLU A 50 -9.41 -9.10 10.79
CA GLU A 50 -10.13 -9.25 9.51
C GLU A 50 -9.41 -8.57 8.33
N ALA A 51 -8.20 -8.06 8.54
CA ALA A 51 -7.52 -7.29 7.52
C ALA A 51 -7.01 -8.19 6.38
N PRO A 52 -7.35 -7.89 5.12
CA PRO A 52 -6.95 -8.70 3.99
C PRO A 52 -5.43 -8.62 3.76
N ARG A 53 -4.86 -9.68 3.21
CA ARG A 53 -3.45 -9.71 2.83
C ARG A 53 -3.20 -8.80 1.63
N VAL A 54 -2.11 -8.04 1.66
CA VAL A 54 -1.63 -7.30 0.47
C VAL A 54 -1.03 -8.29 -0.52
N LEU A 55 -1.53 -8.27 -1.75
CA LEU A 55 -1.09 -9.14 -2.85
C LEU A 55 -0.01 -8.46 -3.71
N ALA A 56 -0.20 -7.18 -4.03
CA ALA A 56 0.71 -6.43 -4.88
C ALA A 56 0.70 -4.94 -4.54
N ILE A 57 1.85 -4.27 -4.73
CA ILE A 57 1.96 -2.82 -4.68
C ILE A 57 2.03 -2.30 -6.12
N MET A 58 1.05 -1.49 -6.49
CA MET A 58 1.01 -0.80 -7.77
C MET A 58 1.83 0.49 -7.64
N HIS A 59 3.08 0.44 -8.05
CA HIS A 59 3.88 1.65 -8.20
C HIS A 59 3.31 2.50 -9.33
N PRO A 60 3.16 3.83 -9.15
CA PRO A 60 2.96 4.68 -10.31
C PRO A 60 4.14 4.43 -11.25
N GLN A 61 3.86 3.96 -12.46
CA GLN A 61 4.86 3.94 -13.52
C GLN A 61 5.31 5.39 -13.70
N MET A 62 6.41 5.77 -13.05
CA MET A 62 7.21 6.88 -13.53
C MET A 62 7.63 6.45 -14.92
N ARG A 63 6.85 6.84 -15.94
CA ARG A 63 7.27 6.75 -17.32
C ARG A 63 8.56 7.55 -17.38
N GLY A 64 9.69 6.85 -17.30
CA GLY A 64 10.96 7.41 -17.67
C GLY A 64 10.74 8.04 -19.04
N ARG A 65 10.99 9.34 -19.16
CA ARG A 65 11.31 9.91 -20.46
C ARG A 65 12.53 9.13 -20.93
N SER A 66 12.33 8.05 -21.67
CA SER A 66 13.33 7.55 -22.59
C SER A 66 13.64 8.75 -23.47
N ARG A 67 14.82 9.36 -23.26
CA ARG A 67 15.38 10.28 -24.23
C ARG A 67 15.45 9.50 -25.54
N ALA A 68 14.55 9.81 -26.46
CA ALA A 68 14.76 9.46 -27.86
C ALA A 68 16.03 10.21 -28.27
N GLY A 69 17.08 9.44 -28.57
CA GLY A 69 18.25 9.92 -29.29
C GLY A 69 17.95 10.11 -30.76
#